data_AF-A0A5J4KZQ8-F1
#
_entry.id   AF-A0A5J4KZQ8-F1
#
_cell.length_a   1.000
_cell.length_b   1.000
_cell.length_c   1.000
_cell.angle_alpha   90.00
_cell.angle_beta   90.00
_cell.angle_gamma   90.00
#
_symmetry.space_group_name_H-M   'P 1'
#
loop_
_entity.id
_entity.type
_entity.pdbx_description
1 polymer ?
#
loop_
_entity_poly.entity_id
_entity_poly.type
_entity_poly.pdbx_seq_one_letter_code
_entity_poly.pdbx_strand_id
1 'polypeptide(L)'
;MDFVDWRKRTDNPLTDTAEQQPTYRGRRMGDYVEEQIREAQERGDFDNLKGIGKPLQLDTQPRDEHSMANGLLKSNGYVPFEIELQRQIDSALERTTARTNLLITRRQKLARRRIAPFESEKRGFNAAVEKALIEYDQELRQINSKILTLNLSTPPAMHRPILKVGELVEAFREACPLLL
;
A
#
# COMPACT_ATOMS: atom_id res chain seq x y z
N MET A 1 -7.24 41.68 15.06
CA MET A 1 -7.81 40.43 15.60
C MET A 1 -6.62 39.64 16.09
N ASP A 2 -6.38 39.64 17.39
CA ASP A 2 -5.12 39.18 17.96
C ASP A 2 -5.22 37.72 18.37
N PHE A 3 -4.31 36.92 17.84
CA PHE A 3 -4.19 35.50 18.12
C PHE A 3 -3.62 35.29 19.53
N VAL A 4 -4.34 34.56 20.38
CA VAL A 4 -3.92 34.25 21.75
C VAL A 4 -3.17 32.91 21.76
N ASP A 5 -1.84 32.98 21.92
CA ASP A 5 -0.98 31.81 22.10
C ASP A 5 -0.97 31.37 23.57
N TRP A 6 -1.67 30.26 23.83
CA TRP A 6 -1.91 29.71 25.16
C TRP A 6 -0.66 29.07 25.81
N ARG A 7 0.45 28.90 25.07
CA ARG A 7 1.70 28.32 25.61
C ARG A 7 2.56 29.30 26.42
N LYS A 8 2.24 30.60 26.41
CA LYS A 8 3.11 31.66 26.99
C LYS A 8 2.50 32.43 28.17
N ARG A 9 1.43 31.94 28.81
CA ARG A 9 0.93 32.57 30.04
C ARG A 9 1.81 32.16 31.23
N THR A 10 2.59 33.11 31.75
CA THR A 10 3.50 32.93 32.90
C THR A 10 3.08 33.66 34.17
N ASP A 11 1.85 34.17 34.27
CA ASP A 11 1.42 34.90 35.45
C ASP A 11 0.33 34.12 36.18
N ASN A 12 0.76 33.41 37.22
CA ASN A 12 -0.08 32.68 38.15
C ASN A 12 -0.22 33.53 39.43
N PRO A 13 -1.38 34.14 39.73
CA PRO A 13 -1.75 34.43 41.09
C PRO A 13 -2.64 33.27 41.58
N LEU A 14 -2.09 32.49 42.50
CA LEU A 14 -2.84 31.56 43.35
C LEU A 14 -3.88 32.37 44.14
N THR A 15 -5.12 32.37 43.67
CA THR A 15 -6.28 32.65 44.52
C THR A 15 -6.95 31.31 44.81
N ASP A 16 -6.79 30.89 46.06
CA ASP A 16 -7.51 29.78 46.71
C ASP A 16 -9.01 29.87 46.42
N THR A 17 -9.46 29.20 45.38
CA THR A 17 -10.76 28.53 45.42
C THR A 17 -10.41 27.07 45.32
N ALA A 18 -10.62 26.34 46.42
CA ALA A 18 -10.32 24.93 46.53
C ALA A 18 -11.16 24.14 45.51
N GLU A 19 -10.69 24.08 44.27
CA GLU A 19 -11.17 23.15 43.27
C GLU A 19 -10.66 21.77 43.68
N GLN A 20 -11.58 21.05 44.31
CA GLN A 20 -11.43 19.66 44.69
C GLN A 20 -10.95 18.88 43.46
N GLN A 21 -9.69 18.43 43.48
CA GLN A 21 -9.22 17.43 42.53
C GLN A 21 -10.14 16.21 42.67
N PRO A 22 -10.91 15.84 41.63
CA PRO A 22 -11.84 14.75 41.76
C PRO A 22 -11.04 13.47 41.95
N THR A 23 -11.20 12.84 43.11
CA THR A 23 -10.72 11.50 43.35
C THR A 23 -11.41 10.57 42.36
N TYR A 24 -10.65 9.92 41.47
CA TYR A 24 -11.17 8.93 40.52
C TYR A 24 -11.74 7.72 41.28
N ARG A 25 -12.97 7.84 41.76
CA ARG A 25 -13.75 6.74 42.33
C ARG A 25 -14.29 5.89 41.17
N GLY A 26 -13.64 4.76 40.91
CA GLY A 26 -14.25 3.58 40.30
C GLY A 26 -14.85 3.71 38.88
N ARG A 27 -14.79 4.87 38.23
CA ARG A 27 -15.23 5.09 36.85
C ARG A 27 -14.03 5.27 35.92
N ARG A 28 -14.13 4.71 34.72
CA ARG A 28 -13.09 4.84 33.68
C ARG A 28 -13.22 6.21 33.04
N MET A 29 -12.12 6.74 32.50
CA MET A 29 -12.14 8.05 31.83
C MET A 29 -13.23 8.16 30.74
N GLY A 30 -13.52 7.05 30.05
CA GLY A 30 -14.61 6.98 29.07
C GLY A 30 -15.98 7.34 29.63
N ASP A 31 -16.27 7.00 30.89
CA ASP A 31 -17.58 7.24 31.51
C ASP A 31 -17.85 8.74 31.69
N TYR A 32 -16.82 9.51 32.03
CA TYR A 32 -16.92 10.97 32.16
C TYR A 32 -17.00 11.68 30.80
N VAL A 33 -16.32 11.13 29.78
CA VAL A 33 -16.40 11.64 28.40
C VAL A 33 -17.81 11.41 27.84
N GLU A 34 -18.40 10.26 28.10
CA GLU A 34 -19.76 9.92 27.65
C GLU A 34 -20.81 10.84 28.30
N GLU A 35 -20.68 11.12 29.60
CA GLU A 35 -21.56 12.03 30.33
C GLU A 35 -21.51 13.45 29.73
N GLN A 36 -20.30 13.96 29.45
CA GLN A 36 -20.11 15.25 28.77
C GLN A 36 -20.71 15.29 27.36
N ILE A 37 -20.55 14.22 26.57
CA ILE A 37 -21.12 14.13 25.21
C ILE A 37 -22.65 14.15 25.29
N ARG A 38 -23.23 13.41 26.24
CA ARG A 38 -24.68 13.34 26.43
C ARG A 38 -25.27 14.68 26.88
N GLU A 39 -24.63 15.36 27.83
CA GLU A 39 -25.04 16.71 28.24
C GLU A 39 -24.95 17.73 27.08
N ALA A 40 -23.96 17.61 26.19
CA ALA A 40 -23.86 18.44 24.99
C ALA A 40 -24.96 18.12 23.95
N GLN A 41 -25.35 16.84 23.80
CA GLN A 41 -26.50 16.44 22.99
C GLN A 41 -27.82 16.97 23.54
N GLU A 42 -28.04 16.88 24.85
CA GLU A 42 -29.24 17.38 25.51
C GLU A 42 -29.37 18.91 25.41
N ARG A 43 -28.24 19.63 25.38
CA ARG A 43 -28.19 21.08 25.11
C ARG A 43 -28.39 21.47 23.65
N GLY A 44 -28.41 20.50 22.73
CA GLY A 44 -28.49 20.76 21.30
C GLY A 44 -27.20 21.36 20.72
N ASP A 45 -26.05 21.20 21.38
CA ASP A 45 -24.76 21.73 20.90
C ASP A 45 -24.33 21.08 19.57
N PHE A 46 -24.91 19.91 19.23
CA PHE A 46 -24.73 19.22 17.96
C PHE A 46 -25.83 19.54 16.93
N ASP A 47 -26.89 20.26 17.32
CA ASP A 47 -27.92 20.70 16.40
C ASP A 47 -27.40 21.90 15.60
N ASN A 48 -27.58 21.87 14.28
CA ASN A 48 -27.18 22.95 13.36
C ASN A 48 -25.66 23.16 13.20
N LEU A 49 -24.83 22.13 13.39
CA LEU A 49 -23.42 22.19 13.01
C LEU A 49 -23.24 22.54 11.53
N LYS A 50 -22.24 23.38 11.25
CA LYS A 50 -21.87 23.79 9.90
C LYS A 50 -21.47 22.54 9.08
N GLY A 51 -22.32 22.15 8.14
CA GLY A 51 -22.05 21.03 7.22
C GLY A 51 -22.78 19.73 7.54
N ILE A 52 -23.73 19.70 8.48
CA ILE A 52 -24.61 18.53 8.70
C ILE A 52 -25.27 18.11 7.39
N GLY A 53 -25.20 16.81 7.09
CA GLY A 53 -25.78 16.20 5.90
C GLY A 53 -25.09 16.54 4.57
N LYS A 54 -24.07 17.40 4.58
CA LYS A 54 -23.26 17.71 3.39
C LYS A 54 -22.08 16.75 3.29
N PRO A 55 -21.68 16.33 2.09
CA PRO A 55 -20.47 15.54 1.92
C PRO A 55 -19.27 16.32 2.48
N LEU A 56 -18.42 15.62 3.22
CA LEU A 56 -17.22 16.20 3.79
C LEU A 56 -16.36 16.77 2.66
N GLN A 57 -15.94 18.04 2.77
CA GLN A 57 -14.99 18.63 1.81
C GLN A 57 -13.61 18.05 2.11
N LEU A 58 -13.24 17.03 1.33
CA LEU A 58 -11.94 16.36 1.43
C LEU A 58 -10.82 17.11 0.71
N ASP A 59 -11.12 18.17 -0.04
CA ASP A 59 -10.12 19.11 -0.57
C ASP A 59 -9.55 19.94 0.58
N THR A 60 -8.74 19.29 1.39
CA THR A 60 -7.88 19.96 2.35
C THR A 60 -6.87 20.80 1.58
N GLN A 61 -6.58 22.00 2.09
CA GLN A 61 -5.42 22.75 1.61
C GLN A 61 -4.19 21.83 1.59
N PRO A 62 -3.41 21.85 0.50
CA PRO A 62 -2.26 20.98 0.33
C PRO A 62 -1.30 21.20 1.51
N ARG A 63 -1.03 20.12 2.26
CA ARG A 63 -0.19 20.19 3.47
C ARG A 63 1.30 20.27 3.15
N ASP A 64 1.70 19.79 1.98
CA ASP A 64 3.06 19.76 1.47
C ASP A 64 3.08 19.87 -0.07
N GLU A 65 4.28 20.03 -0.63
CA GLU A 65 4.49 20.13 -2.09
C GLU A 65 3.93 18.92 -2.84
N HIS A 66 4.04 17.72 -2.26
CA HIS A 66 3.51 16.49 -2.83
C HIS A 66 1.98 16.48 -2.91
N SER A 67 1.29 16.91 -1.85
CA SER A 67 -0.17 17.05 -1.85
C SER A 67 -0.62 18.08 -2.88
N MET A 68 0.16 19.14 -3.06
CA MET A 68 -0.07 20.19 -4.06
C MET A 68 0.04 19.64 -5.48
N ALA A 69 1.15 18.95 -5.78
CA ALA A 69 1.39 18.30 -7.06
C ALA A 69 0.33 17.24 -7.38
N ASN A 70 -0.03 16.40 -6.41
CA ASN A 70 -1.06 15.38 -6.57
C ASN A 70 -2.45 15.98 -6.81
N GLY A 71 -2.78 17.09 -6.15
CA GLY A 71 -4.01 17.86 -6.40
C GLY A 71 -4.07 18.43 -7.81
N LEU A 72 -2.95 18.98 -8.32
CA LEU A 72 -2.84 19.47 -9.69
C LEU A 72 -2.93 18.34 -10.73
N LEU A 73 -2.28 17.20 -10.49
CA LEU A 73 -2.39 16.04 -11.37
C LEU A 73 -3.84 15.55 -11.44
N LYS A 74 -4.48 15.38 -10.28
CA LYS A 74 -5.87 14.92 -10.18
C LYS A 74 -6.84 15.88 -10.87
N SER A 75 -6.68 17.19 -10.71
CA SER A 75 -7.56 18.19 -11.34
C SER A 75 -7.41 18.23 -12.86
N ASN A 76 -6.24 17.87 -13.40
CA ASN A 76 -5.97 17.78 -14.83
C ASN A 76 -6.22 16.35 -15.40
N GLY A 77 -6.76 15.42 -14.61
CA GLY A 77 -7.05 14.05 -15.05
C GLY A 77 -5.82 13.15 -15.16
N TYR A 78 -4.68 13.56 -14.62
CA TYR A 78 -3.46 12.77 -14.57
C TYR A 78 -3.38 11.93 -13.29
N VAL A 79 -2.68 10.80 -13.39
CA VAL A 79 -2.51 9.84 -12.32
C VAL A 79 -1.22 10.16 -11.55
N PRO A 80 -1.23 10.13 -10.20
CA PRO A 80 0.00 10.29 -9.41
C PRO A 80 1.06 9.24 -9.75
N PHE A 81 2.33 9.62 -9.63
CA PHE A 81 3.48 8.79 -9.97
C PHE A 81 3.43 7.41 -9.29
N GLU A 82 3.03 7.37 -8.02
CA GLU A 82 3.00 6.14 -7.22
C GLU A 82 1.99 5.13 -7.78
N ILE A 83 0.83 5.61 -8.25
CA ILE A 83 -0.21 4.77 -8.85
C ILE A 83 0.24 4.23 -10.21
N GLU A 84 0.93 5.06 -11.00
CA GLU A 84 1.52 4.61 -12.26
C GLU A 84 2.59 3.53 -12.00
N LEU A 85 3.46 3.75 -11.02
CA LEU A 85 4.51 2.79 -10.64
C LEU A 85 3.92 1.46 -10.17
N GLN A 86 2.84 1.49 -9.39
CA GLN A 86 2.09 0.27 -9.01
C GLN A 86 1.60 -0.48 -10.25
N ARG A 87 0.96 0.21 -11.19
CA ARG A 87 0.47 -0.41 -12.44
C ARG A 87 1.60 -1.00 -13.28
N GLN A 88 2.76 -0.35 -13.32
CA GLN A 88 3.95 -0.87 -14.00
C GLN A 88 4.48 -2.15 -13.35
N ILE A 89 4.47 -2.23 -12.01
CA ILE A 89 4.85 -3.44 -11.26
C ILE A 89 3.88 -4.58 -11.57
N ASP A 90 2.58 -4.32 -11.54
CA ASP A 90 1.55 -5.33 -11.85
C ASP A 90 1.69 -5.85 -13.27
N SER A 91 1.81 -4.94 -14.24
CA SER A 91 1.98 -5.30 -15.64
C SER A 91 3.25 -6.10 -15.89
N ALA A 92 4.34 -5.78 -15.18
CA ALA A 92 5.59 -6.54 -15.28
C ALA A 92 5.41 -7.95 -14.72
N LEU A 93 4.81 -8.09 -13.54
CA LEU A 93 4.52 -9.39 -12.93
C LEU A 93 3.65 -10.27 -13.82
N GLU A 94 2.57 -9.73 -14.37
CA GLU A 94 1.68 -10.45 -15.27
C GLU A 94 2.41 -10.95 -16.52
N ARG A 95 3.23 -10.11 -17.15
CA ARG A 95 4.00 -10.50 -18.35
C ARG A 95 5.01 -11.59 -18.03
N THR A 96 5.77 -11.41 -16.96
CA THR A 96 6.82 -12.32 -16.53
C THR A 96 6.23 -13.69 -16.16
N THR A 97 5.10 -13.72 -15.43
CA THR A 97 4.39 -14.97 -15.07
C THR A 97 3.69 -15.62 -16.26
N ALA A 98 3.11 -14.84 -17.18
CA ALA A 98 2.53 -15.38 -18.41
C ALA A 98 3.60 -16.10 -19.25
N ARG A 99 4.80 -15.52 -19.37
CA ARG A 99 5.90 -16.13 -20.14
C ARG A 99 6.34 -17.47 -19.55
N THR A 100 6.51 -17.57 -18.24
CA THR A 100 6.90 -18.84 -17.59
C THR A 100 5.79 -19.89 -17.69
N ASN A 101 4.52 -19.49 -17.54
CA ASN A 101 3.37 -20.37 -17.69
C ASN A 101 3.26 -20.98 -19.10
N LEU A 102 3.65 -20.25 -20.16
CA LEU A 102 3.70 -20.81 -21.52
C LEU A 102 4.68 -21.99 -21.62
N LEU A 103 5.82 -21.93 -20.94
CA LEU A 103 6.79 -23.02 -20.94
C LEU A 103 6.31 -24.20 -20.10
N ILE A 104 5.71 -23.95 -18.94
CA ILE A 104 5.12 -25.00 -18.08
C ILE A 104 4.01 -25.74 -18.85
N THR A 105 3.09 -25.01 -19.48
CA THR A 105 2.01 -25.62 -20.26
C THR A 105 2.53 -26.38 -21.47
N ARG A 106 3.55 -25.86 -22.16
CA ARG A 106 4.24 -26.57 -23.24
C ARG A 106 4.89 -27.87 -22.73
N ARG A 107 5.55 -27.84 -21.58
CA ARG A 107 6.15 -29.01 -20.93
C ARG A 107 5.12 -30.08 -20.59
N GLN A 108 3.98 -29.69 -20.04
CA GLN A 108 2.87 -30.58 -19.72
C GLN A 108 2.28 -31.22 -20.99
N LYS A 109 2.13 -30.45 -22.07
CA LYS A 109 1.68 -30.98 -23.37
C LYS A 109 2.67 -32.00 -23.92
N LEU A 110 3.97 -31.73 -23.87
CA LEU A 110 5.02 -32.67 -24.28
C LEU A 110 4.98 -33.96 -23.47
N ALA A 111 4.78 -33.87 -22.15
CA ALA A 111 4.70 -35.03 -21.26
C ALA A 111 3.52 -35.96 -21.57
N ARG A 112 2.40 -35.40 -22.06
CA ARG A 112 1.17 -36.16 -22.37
C ARG A 112 1.16 -36.75 -23.79
N ARG A 113 2.16 -36.45 -24.63
CA ARG A 113 2.24 -36.99 -25.99
C ARG A 113 2.50 -38.49 -25.95
N ARG A 114 1.91 -39.21 -26.92
CA ARG A 114 2.14 -40.65 -27.12
C ARG A 114 3.53 -40.95 -27.69
N ILE A 115 4.09 -40.02 -28.46
CA ILE A 115 5.41 -40.14 -29.10
C ILE A 115 6.39 -39.28 -28.31
N ALA A 116 7.55 -39.85 -27.97
CA ALA A 116 8.61 -39.13 -27.28
C ALA A 116 9.17 -38.00 -28.16
N PRO A 117 9.51 -36.82 -27.59
CA PRO A 117 10.10 -35.73 -28.34
C PRO A 117 11.46 -36.13 -28.93
N PHE A 118 11.73 -35.67 -30.15
CA PHE A 118 13.02 -35.89 -30.82
C PHE A 118 14.16 -35.13 -30.13
N GLU A 119 15.40 -35.58 -30.32
CA GLU A 119 16.59 -34.96 -29.70
C GLU A 119 16.78 -33.47 -30.06
N SER A 120 16.40 -33.05 -31.26
CA SER A 120 16.40 -31.63 -31.63
C SER A 120 15.32 -30.83 -30.90
N GLU A 121 14.13 -31.40 -30.70
CA GLU A 121 13.02 -30.78 -29.96
C GLU A 121 13.37 -30.65 -28.47
N LYS A 122 13.99 -31.67 -27.87
CA LYS A 122 14.50 -31.63 -26.49
C LYS A 122 15.53 -30.52 -26.31
N ARG A 123 16.55 -30.48 -27.17
CA ARG A 123 17.59 -29.44 -27.11
C ARG A 123 17.01 -28.03 -27.26
N GLY A 124 16.13 -27.83 -28.24
CA GLY A 124 15.47 -26.54 -28.44
C GLY A 124 14.60 -26.12 -27.26
N PHE A 125 13.89 -27.07 -26.64
CA PHE A 125 13.10 -26.81 -25.44
C PHE A 125 13.98 -26.49 -24.23
N ASN A 126 15.01 -27.29 -23.97
CA ASN A 126 15.93 -27.09 -22.84
C ASN A 126 16.62 -25.72 -22.92
N ALA A 127 17.14 -25.35 -24.10
CA ALA A 127 17.74 -24.03 -24.30
C ALA A 127 16.74 -22.88 -24.07
N ALA A 128 15.47 -23.07 -24.45
CA ALA A 128 14.42 -22.08 -24.19
C ALA A 128 14.11 -21.94 -22.69
N VAL A 129 14.11 -23.04 -21.93
CA VAL A 129 13.90 -23.03 -20.48
C VAL A 129 15.07 -22.36 -19.76
N GLU A 130 16.31 -22.70 -20.13
CA GLU A 130 17.51 -22.09 -19.55
C GLU A 130 17.57 -20.58 -19.79
N LYS A 131 17.28 -20.15 -21.03
CA LYS A 131 17.16 -18.73 -21.36
C LYS A 131 16.07 -18.05 -20.52
N ALA A 132 14.90 -18.67 -20.42
CA ALA A 132 13.79 -18.11 -19.65
C ALA A 132 14.09 -18.03 -18.15
N LEU A 133 14.88 -18.96 -17.59
CA LEU A 133 15.32 -18.91 -16.19
C LEU A 133 16.16 -17.68 -15.90
N ILE A 134 17.12 -17.38 -16.77
CA ILE A 134 17.99 -16.21 -16.63
C ILE A 134 17.17 -14.93 -16.73
N GLU A 135 16.30 -14.83 -17.74
CA GLU A 135 15.45 -13.65 -17.93
C GLU A 135 14.44 -13.50 -16.78
N TYR A 136 13.91 -14.59 -16.23
CA TYR A 136 12.97 -14.57 -15.10
C TYR A 136 13.62 -14.04 -13.82
N ASP A 137 14.83 -14.52 -13.47
CA ASP A 137 15.58 -14.00 -12.31
C ASP A 137 15.86 -12.49 -12.45
N GLN A 138 16.32 -12.06 -13.63
CA GLN A 138 16.60 -10.65 -13.91
C GLN A 138 15.36 -9.78 -13.80
N GLU A 139 14.25 -10.19 -14.41
CA GLU A 139 12.98 -9.45 -14.37
C GLU A 139 12.43 -9.33 -12.95
N LEU A 140 12.47 -10.41 -12.15
CA LEU A 140 12.03 -10.36 -10.75
C LEU A 140 12.89 -9.41 -9.89
N ARG A 141 14.20 -9.34 -10.14
CA ARG A 141 15.08 -8.37 -9.46
C ARG A 141 14.78 -6.93 -9.86
N GLN A 142 14.50 -6.69 -11.14
CA GLN A 142 14.07 -5.37 -11.61
C GLN A 142 12.73 -4.96 -10.99
N ILE A 143 11.79 -5.90 -10.87
CA ILE A 143 10.51 -5.66 -10.18
C ILE A 143 10.75 -5.31 -8.71
N ASN A 144 11.63 -6.04 -8.02
CA ASN A 144 12.00 -5.72 -6.64
C ASN A 144 12.60 -4.31 -6.51
N SER A 145 13.42 -3.88 -7.46
CA SER A 145 13.93 -2.51 -7.47
C SER A 145 12.80 -1.48 -7.55
N LYS A 146 11.77 -1.72 -8.38
CA LYS A 146 10.60 -0.83 -8.49
C LYS A 146 9.75 -0.85 -7.22
N ILE A 147 9.58 -2.01 -6.59
CA ILE A 147 8.88 -2.14 -5.30
C ILE A 147 9.60 -1.34 -4.22
N LEU A 148 10.93 -1.39 -4.17
CA LEU A 148 11.72 -0.58 -3.23
C LEU A 148 11.51 0.92 -3.48
N THR A 149 11.58 1.37 -4.73
CA THR A 149 11.30 2.78 -5.07
C THR A 149 9.91 3.21 -4.61
N LEU A 150 8.89 2.39 -4.86
CA LEU A 150 7.52 2.66 -4.41
C LEU A 150 7.43 2.74 -2.89
N ASN A 151 8.03 1.79 -2.16
CA ASN A 151 7.96 1.75 -0.70
C ASN A 151 8.71 2.93 -0.06
N LEU A 152 9.75 3.45 -0.70
CA LEU A 152 10.46 4.63 -0.21
C LEU A 152 9.64 5.92 -0.40
N SER A 153 8.82 6.00 -1.46
CA SER A 153 8.02 7.20 -1.76
C SER A 153 6.62 7.17 -1.15
N THR A 154 6.18 6.04 -0.59
CA THR A 154 4.80 5.88 -0.10
C THR A 154 4.73 5.57 1.40
N PRO A 155 3.60 5.89 2.07
CA PRO A 155 3.35 5.46 3.44
C PRO A 155 3.24 3.94 3.57
N PRO A 156 3.47 3.36 4.78
CA PRO A 156 3.47 1.91 5.00
C PRO A 156 2.21 1.18 4.53
N ALA A 157 1.05 1.84 4.53
CA ALA A 157 -0.21 1.26 4.07
C ALA A 157 -0.23 0.93 2.56
N MET A 158 0.63 1.58 1.76
CA MET A 158 0.74 1.38 0.31
C MET A 158 1.94 0.52 -0.08
N HIS A 159 2.73 0.07 0.90
CA HIS A 159 3.92 -0.73 0.64
C HIS A 159 3.56 -2.07 0.03
N ARG A 160 4.42 -2.54 -0.88
CA ARG A 160 4.33 -3.87 -1.47
C ARG A 160 5.42 -4.77 -0.90
N PRO A 161 5.14 -6.06 -0.65
CA PRO A 161 6.15 -7.00 -0.19
C PRO A 161 7.20 -7.24 -1.28
N ILE A 162 8.46 -7.34 -0.88
CA ILE A 162 9.56 -7.70 -1.77
C ILE A 162 9.40 -9.17 -2.18
N LEU A 163 9.62 -9.44 -3.46
CA LEU A 163 9.53 -10.80 -4.01
C LEU A 163 10.75 -11.61 -3.60
N LYS A 164 10.51 -12.83 -3.16
CA LYS A 164 11.57 -13.79 -2.86
C LYS A 164 12.05 -14.47 -4.13
N VAL A 165 12.97 -13.82 -4.84
CA VAL A 165 13.43 -14.25 -6.18
C VAL A 165 13.91 -15.69 -6.18
N GLY A 166 14.72 -16.10 -5.20
CA GLY A 166 15.24 -17.47 -5.12
C GLY A 166 14.16 -18.53 -5.03
N GLU A 167 13.17 -18.36 -4.15
CA GLU A 167 12.05 -19.29 -3.99
C GLU A 167 11.22 -19.39 -5.29
N LEU A 168 11.00 -18.27 -5.97
CA LEU A 168 10.23 -18.24 -7.23
C LEU A 168 10.97 -18.90 -8.39
N VAL A 169 12.28 -18.66 -8.52
CA VAL A 169 13.12 -19.27 -9.56
C VAL A 169 13.21 -20.78 -9.36
N GLU A 170 13.40 -21.25 -8.13
CA GLU A 170 13.39 -22.69 -7.83
C GLU A 170 12.03 -23.32 -8.11
N ALA A 171 10.93 -22.68 -7.70
CA ALA A 171 9.58 -23.17 -8.03
C ALA A 171 9.36 -23.29 -9.55
N PHE A 172 9.91 -22.37 -10.35
CA PHE A 172 9.84 -22.48 -11.81
C PHE A 172 10.69 -23.63 -12.37
N ARG A 173 11.89 -23.87 -11.81
CA ARG A 173 12.72 -25.04 -12.16
C ARG A 173 12.00 -26.35 -11.89
N GLU A 174 11.37 -26.48 -10.72
CA GLU A 174 10.61 -27.67 -10.34
C GLU A 174 9.37 -27.88 -11.23
N ALA A 175 8.66 -26.80 -11.57
CA ALA A 175 7.47 -26.86 -12.43
C ALA A 175 7.81 -27.18 -13.90
N CYS A 176 9.02 -26.85 -14.36
CA CYS A 176 9.45 -26.99 -15.75
C CYS A 176 10.84 -27.65 -15.86
N PRO A 177 10.99 -28.94 -15.49
CA PRO A 177 12.27 -29.62 -15.55
C PRO A 177 12.69 -29.88 -17.00
N LEU A 178 14.01 -29.85 -17.22
CA LEU A 178 14.64 -30.16 -18.50
C LEU A 178 14.28 -31.57 -18.97
N LEU A 179 14.20 -31.75 -20.29
CA LEU A 179 13.96 -33.05 -20.91
C LEU A 179 15.27 -33.83 -20.99
N LEU A 180 15.23 -35.10 -20.54
CA LEU A 180 16.27 -36.12 -20.74
C LEU A 180 16.13 -36.73 -22.14
#